data_AF-A0A938BDQ4-F1
#
_entry.id   AF-A0A938BDQ4-F1
#
_cell.length_a   1.000
_cell.length_b   1.000
_cell.length_c   1.000
_cell.angle_alpha   90.00
_cell.angle_beta   90.00
_cell.angle_gamma   90.00
#
_symmetry.space_group_name_H-M   'P 1'
#
loop_
_entity.id
_entity.type
_entity.pdbx_description
1 polymer ?
#
loop_
_entity_poly.entity_id
_entity_poly.type
_entity_poly.pdbx_seq_one_letter_code
_entity_poly.pdbx_strand_id
1 'polypeptide(L)'
;MVHKSPTASPILRAGAAQIDITPKTDIHLAGAVGEFRPAQDILDPLYARALVLEAGQKKICFVSLDLTIITEDWTAKIREAVASECGLAKEAIMVHATQTHTAPSLGHFMFDESFQQTPKDEEWLRGGDPRYFDFAFERIIQAIRQANNSLQPVRIRVGSGIEGRLAFNRRAVMNDGKVRMPGPKWPEPLGPTYIRYLEGPIDPEVGVMCFQSLERSEESMPMIAMLLHYTCHPVNVFPKPIVSADWPGAWANACREKFGDQCIPLILNGCCGNINPWNPFDPDYVPDHRRMGNVLAETTYKVIGTLSCEEDVTLDWKVRHLKLPIRDVESELLTQSMKILEEQKEPGWSEQNPARVNWEWMKAASILSVHLRKQREPELDYEIQVFRVGKTAFVGLPGEPFVEGQLQIKMASPTYPTYIAHCTSHYVGYIPTRDAFPRGGHEVETRFWAKLKPEALSMVVSEAIKLLNEVFKD
;
A
#
# COMPACT_ATOMS: atom_id res chain seq x y z
N MET A 1 -9.71 33.67 -41.01
CA MET A 1 -9.24 32.57 -40.13
C MET A 1 -8.18 33.16 -39.22
N VAL A 2 -8.48 33.30 -37.93
CA VAL A 2 -7.48 33.75 -36.95
C VAL A 2 -6.64 32.53 -36.61
N HIS A 3 -5.39 32.51 -37.07
CA HIS A 3 -4.39 31.55 -36.59
C HIS A 3 -4.23 31.77 -35.09
N LYS A 4 -4.87 30.92 -34.27
CA LYS A 4 -4.46 30.74 -32.88
C LYS A 4 -3.01 30.30 -32.93
N SER A 5 -2.11 31.18 -32.49
CA SER A 5 -0.75 30.80 -32.16
C SER A 5 -0.82 29.63 -31.16
N PRO A 6 0.03 28.60 -31.28
CA PRO A 6 0.04 27.54 -30.29
C PRO A 6 0.37 28.18 -28.95
N THR A 7 -0.56 28.14 -28.00
CA THR A 7 -0.25 28.45 -26.61
C THR A 7 0.84 27.46 -26.19
N ALA A 8 2.03 27.95 -25.85
CA ALA A 8 3.12 27.10 -25.40
C ALA A 8 2.61 26.20 -24.27
N SER A 9 2.83 24.88 -24.39
CA SER A 9 2.43 23.93 -23.37
C SER A 9 3.05 24.33 -22.02
N PRO A 10 2.30 24.26 -20.91
CA PRO A 10 2.80 24.70 -19.62
C PRO A 10 4.01 23.87 -19.21
N ILE A 11 5.07 24.51 -18.73
CA ILE A 11 6.25 23.80 -18.21
C ILE A 11 5.84 22.97 -16.99
N LEU A 12 6.18 21.68 -16.98
CA LEU A 12 6.01 20.83 -15.81
C LEU A 12 7.06 21.19 -14.76
N ARG A 13 6.61 21.40 -13.53
CA ARG A 13 7.45 21.58 -12.36
C ARG A 13 7.24 20.44 -11.39
N ALA A 14 8.31 20.02 -10.73
CA ALA A 14 8.26 19.02 -9.67
C ALA A 14 9.12 19.46 -8.49
N GLY A 15 8.66 19.12 -7.29
CA GLY A 15 9.38 19.32 -6.05
C GLY A 15 9.18 18.09 -5.18
N ALA A 16 10.23 17.66 -4.49
CA ALA A 16 10.21 16.42 -3.73
C ALA A 16 10.97 16.57 -2.42
N ALA A 17 10.52 15.85 -1.41
CA ALA A 17 11.15 15.85 -0.10
C ALA A 17 10.97 14.49 0.58
N GLN A 18 11.91 14.17 1.47
CA GLN A 18 11.89 12.99 2.31
C GLN A 18 12.12 13.41 3.76
N ILE A 19 11.23 13.02 4.65
CA ILE A 19 11.31 13.30 6.09
C ILE A 19 11.26 12.00 6.88
N ASP A 20 12.15 11.88 7.86
CA ASP A 20 12.24 10.73 8.76
C ASP A 20 10.99 10.64 9.66
N ILE A 21 10.34 9.47 9.64
CA ILE A 21 9.20 9.10 10.48
C ILE A 21 9.51 7.87 11.34
N THR A 22 10.78 7.51 11.54
CA THR A 22 11.18 6.35 12.33
C THR A 22 10.67 6.47 13.77
N PRO A 23 9.90 5.49 14.29
CA PRO A 23 9.42 5.53 15.65
C PRO A 23 10.58 5.38 16.63
N LYS A 24 10.35 5.81 17.87
CA LYS A 24 11.21 5.43 19.00
C LYS A 24 11.06 3.93 19.26
N THR A 25 12.04 3.33 19.93
CA THR A 25 11.88 2.01 20.55
C THR A 25 10.67 2.00 21.48
N ASP A 26 10.08 0.82 21.70
CA ASP A 26 8.85 0.57 22.47
C ASP A 26 7.51 0.91 21.76
N ILE A 27 7.54 1.61 20.62
CA ILE A 27 6.33 1.79 19.80
C ILE A 27 5.92 0.46 19.15
N HIS A 28 4.63 0.13 19.18
CA HIS A 28 4.11 -1.09 18.57
C HIS A 28 4.29 -1.11 17.04
N LEU A 29 4.85 -2.20 16.52
CA LEU A 29 4.94 -2.51 15.10
C LEU A 29 3.71 -3.32 14.67
N ALA A 30 2.92 -2.74 13.77
CA ALA A 30 1.67 -3.31 13.32
C ALA A 30 1.88 -4.51 12.36
N GLY A 31 0.77 -5.18 12.02
CA GLY A 31 0.73 -6.21 10.98
C GLY A 31 0.83 -7.66 11.48
N ALA A 32 1.11 -7.91 12.76
CA ALA A 32 0.91 -9.22 13.40
C ALA A 32 -0.37 -9.20 14.22
N VAL A 33 -1.37 -9.99 13.82
CA VAL A 33 -2.69 -9.99 14.45
C VAL A 33 -2.61 -10.51 15.88
N GLY A 34 -2.99 -9.67 16.85
CA GLY A 34 -3.07 -10.02 18.26
C GLY A 34 -1.73 -10.24 18.95
N GLU A 35 -0.60 -9.84 18.35
CA GLU A 35 0.73 -10.00 18.93
C GLU A 35 1.39 -8.66 19.21
N PHE A 36 1.77 -8.41 20.46
CA PHE A 36 2.47 -7.23 20.88
C PHE A 36 3.92 -7.26 20.39
N ARG A 37 4.26 -6.35 19.47
CA ARG A 37 5.59 -6.22 18.87
C ARG A 37 6.16 -4.83 19.11
N PRO A 38 6.61 -4.50 20.33
CA PRO A 38 7.28 -3.22 20.58
C PRO A 38 8.60 -3.18 19.80
N ALA A 39 8.89 -2.05 19.15
CA ALA A 39 10.14 -1.84 18.43
C ALA A 39 11.35 -1.98 19.37
N GLN A 40 12.22 -2.95 19.10
CA GLN A 40 13.42 -3.25 19.90
C GLN A 40 14.68 -2.63 19.31
N ASP A 41 14.73 -2.49 17.99
CA ASP A 41 15.88 -1.95 17.26
C ASP A 41 15.44 -1.33 15.92
N ILE A 42 16.32 -0.57 15.28
CA ILE A 42 16.10 0.05 13.97
C ILE A 42 17.09 -0.55 12.96
N LEU A 43 16.57 -1.41 12.08
CA LEU A 43 17.36 -1.98 10.99
C LEU A 43 17.47 -1.01 9.81
N ASP A 44 16.36 -0.38 9.44
CA ASP A 44 16.30 0.66 8.42
C ASP A 44 15.36 1.78 8.89
N PRO A 45 15.72 3.06 8.64
CA PRO A 45 14.83 4.18 8.93
C PRO A 45 13.56 4.13 8.06
N LEU A 46 12.49 4.71 8.58
CA LEU A 46 11.21 4.88 7.90
C LEU A 46 11.08 6.34 7.43
N TYR A 47 10.53 6.54 6.23
CA TYR A 47 10.34 7.89 5.70
C TYR A 47 8.92 8.17 5.20
N ALA A 48 8.52 9.44 5.32
CA ALA A 48 7.49 10.05 4.51
C ALA A 48 8.15 10.72 3.30
N ARG A 49 7.81 10.26 2.09
CA ARG A 49 8.34 10.81 0.83
C ARG A 49 7.21 11.47 0.07
N ALA A 50 7.37 12.74 -0.25
CA ALA A 50 6.37 13.54 -0.95
C ALA A 50 6.92 14.03 -2.30
N LEU A 51 6.05 14.02 -3.31
CA LEU A 51 6.29 14.58 -4.64
C LEU A 51 5.10 15.45 -5.01
N VAL A 52 5.36 16.73 -5.28
CA VAL A 52 4.37 17.68 -5.79
C VAL A 52 4.70 17.99 -7.24
N LEU A 53 3.70 17.87 -8.11
CA LEU A 53 3.76 18.20 -9.53
C LEU A 53 2.88 19.42 -9.79
N GLU A 54 3.35 20.35 -10.62
CA GLU A 54 2.61 21.54 -11.03
C GLU A 54 2.74 21.74 -12.54
N ALA A 55 1.61 21.91 -13.23
CA ALA A 55 1.56 22.32 -14.63
C ALA A 55 0.34 23.23 -14.84
N GLY A 56 0.59 24.46 -15.29
CA GLY A 56 -0.46 25.48 -15.41
C GLY A 56 -1.08 25.78 -14.03
N GLN A 57 -2.40 25.58 -13.90
CA GLN A 57 -3.14 25.80 -12.65
C GLN A 57 -3.38 24.52 -11.84
N LYS A 58 -2.94 23.36 -12.34
CA LYS A 58 -3.17 22.08 -11.67
C LYS A 58 -1.94 21.65 -10.88
N LYS A 59 -2.19 21.11 -9.69
CA LYS A 59 -1.21 20.45 -8.87
C LYS A 59 -1.68 19.05 -8.47
N ILE A 60 -0.73 18.12 -8.37
CA ILE A 60 -0.92 16.76 -7.85
C ILE A 60 0.13 16.53 -6.76
N CYS A 61 -0.23 15.83 -5.70
CA CYS A 61 0.67 15.41 -4.63
C CYS A 61 0.60 13.90 -4.43
N PHE A 62 1.74 13.23 -4.52
CA PHE A 62 1.90 11.85 -4.10
C PHE A 62 2.69 11.80 -2.79
N VAL A 63 2.18 11.03 -1.83
CA VAL A 63 2.84 10.78 -0.56
C VAL A 63 2.97 9.27 -0.38
N SER A 64 4.20 8.77 -0.29
CA SER A 64 4.52 7.37 0.02
C SER A 64 5.11 7.29 1.42
N LEU A 65 4.49 6.47 2.27
CA LEU A 65 4.79 6.33 3.69
C LEU A 65 5.33 4.93 3.97
N ASP A 66 6.50 4.85 4.59
CA ASP A 66 7.03 3.59 5.12
C ASP A 66 6.28 3.18 6.41
N LEU A 67 4.99 2.87 6.26
CA LEU A 67 4.07 2.48 7.33
C LEU A 67 3.34 1.19 6.97
N THR A 68 2.77 0.52 7.98
CA THR A 68 1.93 -0.67 7.73
C THR A 68 0.64 -0.30 7.04
N ILE A 69 -0.09 0.70 7.55
CA ILE A 69 -1.33 1.20 6.94
C ILE A 69 -1.55 2.67 7.34
N ILE A 70 -2.55 3.30 6.72
CA ILE A 70 -3.15 4.55 7.17
C ILE A 70 -4.69 4.45 7.16
N THR A 71 -5.35 5.05 8.14
CA THR A 71 -6.82 5.13 8.20
C THR A 71 -7.37 6.41 7.57
N GLU A 72 -8.66 6.40 7.22
CA GLU A 72 -9.34 7.50 6.54
C GLU A 72 -9.27 8.83 7.31
N ASP A 73 -9.43 8.80 8.63
CA ASP A 73 -9.41 9.99 9.48
C ASP A 73 -8.05 10.70 9.45
N TRP A 74 -6.95 9.93 9.45
CA TRP A 74 -5.61 10.50 9.33
C TRP A 74 -5.31 11.02 7.93
N THR A 75 -5.76 10.33 6.88
CA THR A 75 -5.70 10.87 5.52
C THR A 75 -6.46 12.18 5.39
N ALA A 76 -7.68 12.26 5.95
CA ALA A 76 -8.50 13.47 5.92
C ALA A 76 -7.81 14.63 6.65
N LYS A 77 -7.25 14.38 7.84
CA LYS A 77 -6.43 15.37 8.58
C LYS A 77 -5.24 15.85 7.77
N ILE A 78 -4.52 14.95 7.10
CA ILE A 78 -3.36 15.30 6.26
C ILE A 78 -3.80 16.20 5.11
N ARG A 79 -4.82 15.79 4.36
CA ARG A 79 -5.34 16.56 3.22
C ARG A 79 -5.83 17.94 3.63
N GLU A 80 -6.55 18.04 4.76
CA GLU A 80 -7.00 19.33 5.29
C GLU A 80 -5.82 20.26 5.60
N ALA A 81 -4.79 19.74 6.29
CA ALA A 81 -3.66 20.54 6.74
C ALA A 81 -2.81 21.10 5.59
N VAL A 82 -2.69 20.42 4.45
CA VAL A 82 -1.83 20.87 3.33
C VAL A 82 -2.58 21.49 2.16
N ALA A 83 -3.89 21.26 2.01
CA ALA A 83 -4.64 21.69 0.82
C ALA A 83 -4.55 23.21 0.59
N SER A 84 -4.95 24.00 1.59
CA SER A 84 -4.95 25.47 1.48
C SER A 84 -3.54 26.05 1.41
N GLU A 85 -2.64 25.54 2.26
CA GLU A 85 -1.27 26.05 2.38
C GLU A 85 -0.40 25.79 1.15
N CYS A 86 -0.62 24.67 0.45
CA CYS A 86 0.15 24.28 -0.72
C CYS A 86 -0.58 24.57 -2.05
N GLY A 87 -1.82 25.05 -2.01
CA GLY A 87 -2.65 25.26 -3.20
C GLY A 87 -3.01 23.95 -3.91
N LEU A 88 -3.29 22.90 -3.15
CA LEU A 88 -3.67 21.57 -3.62
C LEU A 88 -5.18 21.35 -3.38
N ALA A 89 -5.88 20.76 -4.35
CA ALA A 89 -7.19 20.18 -4.07
C ALA A 89 -7.00 18.91 -3.21
N LYS A 90 -7.92 18.61 -2.29
CA LYS A 90 -7.81 17.43 -1.41
C LYS A 90 -7.81 16.14 -2.22
N GLU A 91 -8.62 16.12 -3.27
CA GLU A 91 -8.77 15.06 -4.26
C GLU A 91 -7.48 14.84 -5.07
N ALA A 92 -6.61 15.86 -5.14
CA ALA A 92 -5.33 15.83 -5.83
C ALA A 92 -4.17 15.28 -4.98
N ILE A 93 -4.46 14.79 -3.77
CA ILE A 93 -3.46 14.28 -2.83
C ILE A 93 -3.67 12.78 -2.63
N MET A 94 -2.76 11.96 -3.16
CA MET A 94 -2.69 10.53 -2.85
C MET A 94 -1.83 10.31 -1.61
N VAL A 95 -2.39 9.65 -0.60
CA VAL A 95 -1.63 9.21 0.58
C VAL A 95 -1.56 7.69 0.55
N HIS A 96 -0.36 7.14 0.39
CA HIS A 96 -0.10 5.72 0.21
C HIS A 96 0.81 5.20 1.31
N ALA A 97 0.43 4.10 1.97
CA ALA A 97 1.34 3.34 2.82
C ALA A 97 1.94 2.17 2.02
N THR A 98 3.26 2.00 2.06
CA THR A 98 3.96 0.91 1.35
C THR A 98 3.59 -0.47 1.86
N GLN A 99 3.01 -0.52 3.06
CA GLN A 99 2.55 -1.71 3.78
C GLN A 99 3.67 -2.57 4.36
N THR A 100 4.73 -1.97 4.90
CA THR A 100 5.72 -2.74 5.66
C THR A 100 5.14 -3.22 7.00
N HIS A 101 5.31 -4.52 7.32
CA HIS A 101 4.83 -5.12 8.57
C HIS A 101 5.87 -5.04 9.72
N THR A 102 6.90 -4.21 9.53
CA THR A 102 7.92 -3.86 10.54
C THR A 102 7.95 -2.35 10.77
N ALA A 103 6.77 -1.74 10.73
CA ALA A 103 6.53 -0.33 11.01
C ALA A 103 5.26 -0.17 11.86
N PRO A 104 5.02 0.99 12.47
CA PRO A 104 3.72 1.31 13.05
C PRO A 104 2.67 1.53 11.93
N SER A 105 1.39 1.52 12.32
CA SER A 105 0.32 2.12 11.52
C SER A 105 0.13 3.59 11.86
N LEU A 106 -0.61 4.32 11.01
CA LEU A 106 -1.20 5.59 11.36
C LEU A 106 -2.72 5.42 11.49
N GLY A 107 -3.18 5.24 12.72
CA GLY A 107 -4.57 4.93 13.07
C GLY A 107 -4.83 3.49 13.49
N HIS A 108 -6.03 3.25 14.00
CA HIS A 108 -6.53 1.94 14.46
C HIS A 108 -7.37 1.25 13.39
N PHE A 109 -7.14 -0.04 13.15
CA PHE A 109 -7.74 -0.75 12.01
C PHE A 109 -8.12 -2.22 12.26
N MET A 110 -7.87 -2.77 13.45
CA MET A 110 -8.13 -4.20 13.73
C MET A 110 -9.56 -4.49 14.22
N PHE A 111 -10.22 -3.51 14.83
CA PHE A 111 -11.59 -3.64 15.36
C PHE A 111 -12.46 -2.45 14.95
N ASP A 112 -13.78 -2.63 14.99
CA ASP A 112 -14.71 -1.51 14.82
C ASP A 112 -14.62 -0.56 16.01
N GLU A 113 -14.86 0.73 15.81
CA GLU A 113 -14.85 1.75 16.88
C GLU A 113 -15.87 1.47 17.99
N SER A 114 -16.94 0.72 17.68
CA SER A 114 -17.98 0.34 18.62
C SER A 114 -17.58 -0.84 19.49
N PHE A 115 -16.44 -1.50 19.21
CA PHE A 115 -15.91 -2.57 20.04
C PHE A 115 -15.18 -1.99 21.27
N GLN A 116 -15.80 -2.11 22.44
CA GLN A 116 -15.35 -1.46 23.68
C GLN A 116 -14.58 -2.39 24.64
N GLN A 117 -14.36 -3.66 24.28
CA GLN A 117 -13.69 -4.65 25.15
C GLN A 117 -12.15 -4.66 24.96
N THR A 118 -11.57 -3.58 24.44
CA THR A 118 -10.11 -3.43 24.38
C THR A 118 -9.61 -2.74 25.64
N PRO A 119 -8.70 -3.34 26.43
CA PRO A 119 -8.13 -2.68 27.59
C PRO A 119 -7.40 -1.38 27.21
N LYS A 120 -7.46 -0.36 28.07
CA LYS A 120 -6.83 0.95 27.80
C LYS A 120 -5.31 0.88 27.65
N ASP A 121 -4.66 0.02 28.42
CA ASP A 121 -3.20 -0.14 28.36
C ASP A 121 -2.76 -1.02 27.18
N GLU A 122 -3.72 -1.63 26.46
CA GLU A 122 -3.49 -2.55 25.35
C GLU A 122 -4.06 -1.99 24.02
N GLU A 123 -4.05 -0.66 23.85
CA GLU A 123 -4.60 0.01 22.65
C GLU A 123 -3.98 -0.49 21.33
N TRP A 124 -2.74 -1.00 21.38
CA TRP A 124 -2.08 -1.66 20.25
C TRP A 124 -2.87 -2.83 19.67
N LEU A 125 -3.75 -3.48 20.43
CA LEU A 125 -4.64 -4.54 19.94
C LEU A 125 -5.57 -4.05 18.82
N ARG A 126 -5.84 -2.74 18.78
CA ARG A 126 -6.61 -2.10 17.72
C ARG A 126 -5.78 -1.90 16.44
N GLY A 127 -4.52 -2.35 16.43
CA GLY A 127 -3.62 -2.35 15.29
C GLY A 127 -2.67 -1.16 15.22
N GLY A 128 -2.74 -0.20 16.15
CA GLY A 128 -1.91 1.01 16.11
C GLY A 128 -1.57 1.53 17.50
N ASP A 129 -0.59 2.42 17.56
CA ASP A 129 -0.08 2.98 18.82
C ASP A 129 -0.25 4.50 18.83
N PRO A 130 -1.19 5.05 19.62
CA PRO A 130 -1.45 6.48 19.62
C PRO A 130 -0.25 7.36 20.00
N ARG A 131 0.74 6.80 20.71
CA ARG A 131 1.99 7.51 21.05
C ARG A 131 2.80 7.90 19.81
N TYR A 132 2.53 7.28 18.65
CA TYR A 132 3.23 7.53 17.40
C TYR A 132 2.49 8.49 16.44
N PHE A 133 1.17 8.61 16.56
CA PHE A 133 0.35 9.21 15.50
C PHE A 133 0.68 10.68 15.22
N ASP A 134 0.75 11.52 16.25
CA ASP A 134 1.03 12.95 16.09
C ASP A 134 2.43 13.20 15.53
N PHE A 135 3.42 12.43 15.97
CA PHE A 135 4.79 12.49 15.46
C PHE A 135 4.84 12.21 13.95
N ALA A 136 4.20 11.12 13.51
CA ALA A 136 4.15 10.79 12.09
C ALA A 136 3.38 11.85 11.29
N PHE A 137 2.22 12.29 11.81
CA PHE A 137 1.40 13.32 11.18
C PHE A 137 2.20 14.60 10.90
N GLU A 138 2.83 15.20 11.90
CA GLU A 138 3.60 16.45 11.74
C GLU A 138 4.70 16.33 10.68
N ARG A 139 5.39 15.19 10.66
CA ARG A 139 6.48 14.91 9.72
C ARG A 139 5.98 14.68 8.29
N ILE A 140 4.81 14.09 8.12
CA ILE A 140 4.16 13.95 6.81
C ILE A 140 3.80 15.33 6.25
N ILE A 141 3.19 16.19 7.08
CA ILE A 141 2.88 17.57 6.66
C ILE A 141 4.16 18.32 6.28
N GLN A 142 5.23 18.16 7.06
CA GLN A 142 6.54 18.74 6.76
C GLN A 142 7.07 18.26 5.40
N ALA A 143 7.00 16.96 5.08
CA ALA A 143 7.44 16.43 3.80
C ALA A 143 6.68 17.08 2.63
N ILE A 144 5.36 17.18 2.72
CA ILE A 144 4.53 17.77 1.67
C ILE A 144 4.86 19.26 1.48
N ARG A 145 4.97 20.02 2.58
CA ARG A 145 5.34 21.45 2.53
C ARG A 145 6.70 21.66 1.88
N GLN A 146 7.71 20.86 2.24
CA GLN A 146 9.04 20.95 1.65
C GLN A 146 9.04 20.57 0.17
N ALA A 147 8.31 19.52 -0.21
CA ALA A 147 8.14 19.14 -1.61
C ALA A 147 7.50 20.29 -2.42
N ASN A 148 6.40 20.88 -1.93
CA ASN A 148 5.75 22.01 -2.59
C ASN A 148 6.66 23.24 -2.72
N ASN A 149 7.46 23.55 -1.69
CA ASN A 149 8.36 24.70 -1.70
C ASN A 149 9.62 24.51 -2.56
N SER A 150 9.87 23.28 -3.04
CA SER A 150 11.04 22.93 -3.87
C SER A 150 10.70 22.75 -5.37
N LEU A 151 9.51 23.17 -5.80
CA LEU A 151 9.06 23.09 -7.20
C LEU A 151 10.04 23.76 -8.17
N GLN A 152 10.64 22.96 -9.05
CA GLN A 152 11.55 23.42 -10.11
C GLN A 152 11.14 22.83 -11.47
N PRO A 153 11.49 23.46 -12.60
CA PRO A 153 11.23 22.91 -13.94
C PRO A 153 11.87 21.54 -14.14
N VAL A 154 11.10 20.59 -14.67
CA VAL A 154 11.55 19.22 -14.93
C VAL A 154 11.08 18.70 -16.29
N ARG A 155 11.74 17.63 -16.73
CA ARG A 155 11.23 16.72 -17.77
C ARG A 155 11.01 15.33 -17.20
N ILE A 156 10.03 14.60 -17.74
CA ILE A 156 9.72 13.25 -17.30
C ILE A 156 10.21 12.20 -18.30
N ARG A 157 10.57 11.04 -17.76
CA ARG A 157 10.79 9.80 -18.51
C ARG A 157 9.96 8.73 -17.85
N VAL A 158 9.17 7.96 -18.61
CA VAL A 158 8.33 6.90 -18.05
C VAL A 158 8.41 5.62 -18.87
N GLY A 159 8.45 4.48 -18.19
CA GLY A 159 8.32 3.17 -18.80
C GLY A 159 8.44 2.05 -17.78
N SER A 160 8.44 0.81 -18.27
CA SER A 160 8.38 -0.37 -17.43
C SER A 160 9.43 -1.41 -17.80
N GLY A 161 9.86 -2.18 -16.80
CA GLY A 161 10.63 -3.41 -16.94
C GLY A 161 9.86 -4.61 -16.39
N ILE A 162 10.47 -5.80 -16.46
CA ILE A 162 9.88 -7.04 -15.97
C ILE A 162 10.81 -7.70 -14.97
N GLU A 163 10.30 -7.98 -13.77
CA GLU A 163 10.98 -8.77 -12.74
C GLU A 163 9.98 -9.74 -12.08
N GLY A 164 9.86 -10.94 -12.64
CA GLY A 164 8.94 -11.98 -12.16
C GLY A 164 9.53 -12.94 -11.13
N ARG A 165 10.79 -12.75 -10.71
CA ARG A 165 11.50 -13.73 -9.85
C ARG A 165 11.44 -13.39 -8.35
N LEU A 166 10.82 -12.26 -7.98
CA LEU A 166 10.82 -11.73 -6.61
C LEU A 166 9.45 -11.76 -5.93
N ALA A 167 8.38 -12.06 -6.66
CA ALA A 167 7.01 -11.98 -6.16
C ALA A 167 6.22 -13.23 -6.56
N PHE A 168 5.54 -13.84 -5.60
CA PHE A 168 4.83 -15.11 -5.74
C PHE A 168 3.44 -15.00 -5.14
N ASN A 169 2.47 -15.71 -5.73
CA ASN A 169 1.16 -15.79 -5.12
C ASN A 169 1.22 -16.61 -3.83
N ARG A 170 0.68 -16.08 -2.74
CA ARG A 170 0.74 -16.70 -1.41
C ARG A 170 -0.47 -17.56 -1.08
N ARG A 171 -1.32 -17.86 -2.06
CA ARG A 171 -2.48 -18.75 -1.85
C ARG A 171 -2.16 -20.14 -2.35
N ALA A 172 -1.48 -20.92 -1.50
CA ALA A 172 -1.08 -22.27 -1.81
C ALA A 172 -2.23 -23.26 -1.63
N VAL A 173 -2.61 -23.95 -2.70
CA VAL A 173 -3.64 -24.98 -2.69
C VAL A 173 -3.03 -26.32 -2.26
N MET A 174 -3.64 -26.90 -1.25
CA MET A 174 -3.14 -28.07 -0.53
C MET A 174 -3.77 -29.37 -1.06
N ASN A 175 -3.33 -30.52 -0.54
CA ASN A 175 -3.91 -31.84 -0.85
C ASN A 175 -5.43 -31.96 -0.64
N ASP A 176 -5.97 -31.23 0.34
CA ASP A 176 -7.41 -31.20 0.67
C ASP A 176 -8.19 -30.17 -0.17
N GLY A 177 -7.53 -29.50 -1.12
CA GLY A 177 -8.12 -28.44 -1.95
C GLY A 177 -8.32 -27.11 -1.25
N LYS A 178 -7.96 -26.98 0.04
CA LYS A 178 -8.00 -25.73 0.79
C LYS A 178 -6.74 -24.90 0.56
N VAL A 179 -6.85 -23.61 0.85
CA VAL A 179 -5.72 -22.67 0.75
C VAL A 179 -5.06 -22.49 2.12
N ARG A 180 -3.73 -22.48 2.12
CA ARG A 180 -2.90 -22.01 3.24
C ARG A 180 -1.86 -21.03 2.75
N MET A 181 -1.48 -20.10 3.62
CA MET A 181 -0.38 -19.18 3.32
C MET A 181 0.96 -19.90 3.48
N PRO A 182 1.82 -19.92 2.46
CA PRO A 182 3.20 -20.37 2.58
C PRO A 182 3.96 -19.47 3.56
N GLY A 183 4.71 -20.04 4.49
CA GLY A 183 5.63 -19.27 5.34
C GLY A 183 7.02 -19.12 4.69
N PRO A 184 7.93 -18.33 5.29
CA PRO A 184 9.32 -18.23 4.83
C PRO A 184 10.17 -19.46 5.21
N LYS A 185 9.60 -20.44 5.93
CA LYS A 185 10.28 -21.65 6.36
C LYS A 185 9.44 -22.86 5.99
N TRP A 186 10.12 -23.91 5.57
CA TRP A 186 9.52 -25.13 5.09
C TRP A 186 10.02 -26.36 5.83
N PRO A 187 9.26 -27.47 5.81
CA PRO A 187 9.79 -28.75 6.24
C PRO A 187 11.02 -29.12 5.39
N GLU A 188 12.19 -29.14 6.00
CA GLU A 188 13.42 -29.59 5.36
C GLU A 188 13.49 -31.13 5.31
N PRO A 189 14.21 -31.74 4.34
CA PRO A 189 14.89 -31.09 3.21
C PRO A 189 14.01 -30.95 1.95
N LEU A 190 12.77 -31.44 1.99
CA LEU A 190 11.94 -31.64 0.78
C LEU A 190 11.00 -30.48 0.45
N GLY A 191 10.91 -29.47 1.32
CA GLY A 191 9.95 -28.40 1.18
C GLY A 191 8.50 -28.85 1.45
N PRO A 192 7.50 -28.00 1.13
CA PRO A 192 6.09 -28.28 1.39
C PRO A 192 5.47 -29.23 0.38
N THR A 193 5.77 -30.52 0.48
CA THR A 193 5.30 -31.60 -0.43
C THR A 193 3.77 -31.77 -0.50
N TYR A 194 3.03 -31.08 0.36
CA TYR A 194 1.57 -31.04 0.38
C TYR A 194 0.95 -29.93 -0.48
N ILE A 195 1.74 -29.01 -1.02
CA ILE A 195 1.27 -27.96 -1.94
C ILE A 195 1.13 -28.56 -3.33
N ARG A 196 -0.03 -28.36 -3.96
CA ARG A 196 -0.33 -28.83 -5.33
C ARG A 196 -0.06 -27.78 -6.38
N TYR A 197 -0.44 -26.54 -6.10
CA TYR A 197 -0.16 -25.37 -6.94
C TYR A 197 -0.40 -24.10 -6.11
N LEU A 198 0.10 -22.97 -6.60
CA LEU A 198 -0.30 -21.65 -6.11
C LEU A 198 -1.43 -21.13 -6.99
N GLU A 199 -2.42 -20.46 -6.40
CA GLU A 199 -3.31 -19.61 -7.20
C GLU A 199 -2.48 -18.55 -7.96
N GLY A 200 -3.09 -17.85 -8.89
CA GLY A 200 -2.40 -16.89 -9.74
C GLY A 200 -3.38 -15.90 -10.34
N PRO A 201 -2.89 -14.80 -10.94
CA PRO A 201 -1.54 -14.58 -11.47
C PRO A 201 -0.58 -13.85 -10.50
N ILE A 202 0.51 -13.29 -11.04
CA ILE A 202 1.35 -12.25 -10.43
C ILE A 202 1.43 -11.04 -11.38
N ASP A 203 1.81 -9.87 -10.88
CA ASP A 203 2.20 -8.72 -11.71
C ASP A 203 3.72 -8.51 -11.63
N PRO A 204 4.48 -8.85 -12.69
CA PRO A 204 5.93 -8.74 -12.69
C PRO A 204 6.43 -7.34 -13.11
N GLU A 205 5.54 -6.39 -13.38
CA GLU A 205 5.91 -5.07 -13.90
C GLU A 205 6.68 -4.23 -12.87
N VAL A 206 7.88 -3.80 -13.26
CA VAL A 206 8.67 -2.77 -12.58
C VAL A 206 8.43 -1.44 -13.28
N GLY A 207 7.50 -0.64 -12.76
CA GLY A 207 7.15 0.66 -13.30
C GLY A 207 8.11 1.75 -12.84
N VAL A 208 8.49 2.65 -13.75
CA VAL A 208 9.42 3.75 -13.47
C VAL A 208 8.91 5.03 -14.12
N MET A 209 8.78 6.09 -13.34
CA MET A 209 8.69 7.46 -13.83
C MET A 209 9.74 8.32 -13.12
N CYS A 210 10.61 8.97 -13.87
CA CYS A 210 11.67 9.82 -13.34
C CYS A 210 11.44 11.28 -13.67
N PHE A 211 11.82 12.16 -12.74
CA PHE A 211 11.72 13.61 -12.88
C PHE A 211 13.14 14.19 -12.88
N GLN A 212 13.58 14.62 -14.06
CA GLN A 212 14.92 15.18 -14.25
C GLN A 212 14.85 16.71 -14.21
N SER A 213 15.70 17.34 -13.39
CA SER A 213 15.82 18.80 -13.32
C SER A 213 16.31 19.38 -14.65
N LEU A 214 15.72 20.50 -15.08
CA LEU A 214 16.19 21.30 -16.22
C LEU A 214 17.18 22.39 -15.81
N GLU A 215 17.35 22.65 -14.51
CA GLU A 215 18.24 23.70 -13.98
C GLU A 215 19.68 23.22 -13.80
N ARG A 216 19.90 21.90 -13.85
CA ARG A 216 21.19 21.25 -13.62
C ARG A 216 21.70 20.62 -14.92
N SER A 217 23.02 20.56 -15.09
CA SER A 217 23.67 20.06 -16.31
C SER A 217 23.15 18.68 -16.73
N GLU A 218 22.80 18.52 -18.01
CA GLU A 218 22.29 17.26 -18.58
C GLU A 218 23.26 16.09 -18.44
N GLU A 219 24.58 16.37 -18.48
CA GLU A 219 25.64 15.37 -18.32
C GLU A 219 25.56 14.61 -17.00
N SER A 220 24.97 15.24 -15.97
CA SER A 220 24.82 14.65 -14.63
C SER A 220 23.52 13.85 -14.42
N MET A 221 22.61 13.81 -15.41
CA MET A 221 21.27 13.19 -15.29
C MET A 221 20.61 13.44 -13.91
N PRO A 222 20.43 14.69 -13.49
CA PRO A 222 20.13 15.03 -12.10
C PRO A 222 18.65 14.78 -11.80
N MET A 223 18.34 13.53 -11.45
CA MET A 223 17.02 13.12 -11.01
C MET A 223 16.72 13.75 -9.65
N ILE A 224 15.58 14.44 -9.54
CA ILE A 224 15.11 14.99 -8.26
C ILE A 224 14.10 14.07 -7.58
N ALA A 225 13.40 13.25 -8.36
CA ALA A 225 12.43 12.30 -7.85
C ALA A 225 12.21 11.13 -8.81
N MET A 226 11.67 10.04 -8.25
CA MET A 226 11.14 8.92 -9.00
C MET A 226 9.80 8.47 -8.40
N LEU A 227 8.86 8.05 -9.25
CA LEU A 227 7.74 7.21 -8.86
C LEU A 227 8.05 5.79 -9.37
N LEU A 228 8.17 4.85 -8.44
CA LEU A 228 8.55 3.47 -8.69
C LEU A 228 7.39 2.56 -8.31
N HIS A 229 7.02 1.62 -9.18
CA HIS A 229 5.88 0.73 -8.96
C HIS A 229 6.33 -0.74 -9.02
N TYR A 230 5.95 -1.52 -8.02
CA TYR A 230 6.08 -2.98 -8.00
C TYR A 230 5.01 -3.59 -7.08
N THR A 231 4.68 -4.87 -7.24
CA THR A 231 3.56 -5.51 -6.50
C THR A 231 4.06 -6.68 -5.67
N CYS A 232 4.21 -6.48 -4.35
CA CYS A 232 4.61 -7.53 -3.43
C CYS A 232 4.39 -7.12 -1.96
N HIS A 233 3.93 -8.02 -1.09
CA HIS A 233 3.87 -7.72 0.35
C HIS A 233 5.27 -7.44 0.91
N PRO A 234 5.51 -6.33 1.63
CA PRO A 234 6.76 -6.09 2.33
C PRO A 234 6.84 -6.86 3.66
N VAL A 235 7.23 -8.14 3.55
CA VAL A 235 7.32 -9.11 4.67
C VAL A 235 8.63 -9.89 4.69
N ASN A 236 9.72 -9.35 4.13
CA ASN A 236 11.02 -10.00 4.25
C ASN A 236 11.59 -9.91 5.66
N VAL A 237 11.32 -8.82 6.39
CA VAL A 237 11.81 -8.60 7.76
C VAL A 237 10.80 -9.10 8.80
N PHE A 238 9.51 -9.13 8.46
CA PHE A 238 8.43 -9.65 9.30
C PHE A 238 8.69 -11.11 9.74
N PRO A 239 8.34 -11.52 10.99
CA PRO A 239 7.67 -10.76 12.06
C PRO A 239 8.61 -10.17 13.12
N LYS A 240 9.90 -9.95 12.80
CA LYS A 240 10.87 -9.47 13.79
C LYS A 240 10.41 -8.15 14.44
N PRO A 241 10.64 -7.93 15.75
CA PRO A 241 10.29 -6.68 16.44
C PRO A 241 11.33 -5.56 16.18
N ILE A 242 11.78 -5.43 14.93
CA ILE A 242 12.77 -4.45 14.50
C ILE A 242 12.16 -3.55 13.43
N VAL A 243 12.47 -2.27 13.46
CA VAL A 243 11.96 -1.29 12.49
C VAL A 243 12.68 -1.48 11.16
N SER A 244 11.92 -1.61 10.07
CA SER A 244 12.47 -1.61 8.71
C SER A 244 11.41 -1.21 7.69
N ALA A 245 11.85 -0.42 6.70
CA ALA A 245 11.07 -0.10 5.51
C ALA A 245 11.01 -1.24 4.47
N ASP A 246 11.58 -2.42 4.77
CA ASP A 246 11.59 -3.66 3.96
C ASP A 246 12.08 -3.41 2.51
N TRP A 247 11.64 -4.21 1.53
CA TRP A 247 12.07 -4.09 0.15
C TRP A 247 11.73 -2.74 -0.50
N PRO A 248 10.61 -2.03 -0.16
CA PRO A 248 10.35 -0.69 -0.68
C PRO A 248 11.45 0.30 -0.27
N GLY A 249 11.80 0.33 1.02
CA GLY A 249 12.87 1.19 1.51
C GLY A 249 14.23 0.81 0.94
N ALA A 250 14.53 -0.48 0.83
CA ALA A 250 15.77 -0.95 0.21
C ALA A 250 15.87 -0.55 -1.27
N TRP A 251 14.78 -0.65 -2.04
CA TRP A 251 14.74 -0.21 -3.45
C TRP A 251 14.94 1.30 -3.57
N ALA A 252 14.28 2.09 -2.71
CA ALA A 252 14.49 3.53 -2.66
C ALA A 252 15.95 3.89 -2.35
N ASN A 253 16.56 3.24 -1.34
CA ASN A 253 17.95 3.48 -0.97
C ASN A 253 18.93 3.09 -2.09
N ALA A 254 18.74 1.93 -2.72
CA ALA A 254 19.58 1.50 -3.84
C ALA A 254 19.48 2.45 -5.06
N CYS A 255 18.30 3.03 -5.31
CA CYS A 255 18.14 4.09 -6.31
C CYS A 255 18.88 5.38 -5.90
N ARG A 256 18.84 5.79 -4.64
CA ARG A 256 19.58 6.97 -4.14
C ARG A 256 21.10 6.79 -4.25
N GLU A 257 21.61 5.61 -3.90
CA GLU A 257 23.04 5.28 -4.07
C GLU A 257 23.49 5.42 -5.53
N LYS A 258 22.59 5.10 -6.48
CA LYS A 258 22.90 5.14 -7.91
C LYS A 258 22.72 6.50 -8.56
N PHE A 259 21.69 7.25 -8.17
CA PHE A 259 21.30 8.51 -8.82
C PHE A 259 21.62 9.75 -7.98
N GLY A 260 22.16 9.57 -6.78
CA GLY A 260 22.56 10.62 -5.85
C GLY A 260 21.50 10.93 -4.79
N ASP A 261 21.97 11.45 -3.66
CA ASP A 261 21.14 11.71 -2.46
C ASP A 261 19.99 12.70 -2.69
N GLN A 262 20.11 13.56 -3.70
CA GLN A 262 19.08 14.52 -4.10
C GLN A 262 17.86 13.86 -4.75
N CYS A 263 18.00 12.65 -5.27
CA CYS A 263 16.89 11.93 -5.88
C CYS A 263 16.01 11.37 -4.76
N ILE A 264 14.71 11.64 -4.79
CA ILE A 264 13.74 11.11 -3.83
C ILE A 264 12.87 10.05 -4.52
N PRO A 265 13.12 8.74 -4.32
CA PRO A 265 12.31 7.69 -4.91
C PRO A 265 11.09 7.39 -4.03
N LEU A 266 9.89 7.56 -4.57
CA LEU A 266 8.64 7.17 -3.94
C LEU A 266 8.23 5.81 -4.48
N ILE A 267 7.94 4.86 -3.58
CA ILE A 267 7.44 3.55 -3.96
C ILE A 267 5.91 3.57 -3.92
N LEU A 268 5.27 3.11 -5.00
CA LEU A 268 3.87 2.80 -5.10
C LEU A 268 3.73 1.28 -5.14
N ASN A 269 3.34 0.69 -4.01
CA ASN A 269 3.11 -0.75 -3.94
C ASN A 269 1.75 -1.09 -4.58
N GLY A 270 1.74 -2.06 -5.48
CA GLY A 270 0.50 -2.52 -6.13
C GLY A 270 -0.32 -3.47 -5.27
N CYS A 271 -1.44 -3.94 -5.82
CA CYS A 271 -2.40 -4.84 -5.19
C CYS A 271 -1.78 -6.19 -4.82
N CYS A 272 -1.17 -6.27 -3.63
CA CYS A 272 -0.44 -7.45 -3.17
C CYS A 272 -1.19 -8.29 -2.13
N GLY A 273 -2.52 -8.15 -2.01
CA GLY A 273 -3.32 -8.87 -1.01
C GLY A 273 -3.16 -10.39 -1.06
N ASN A 274 -2.75 -10.94 -2.20
CA ASN A 274 -2.39 -12.35 -2.40
C ASN A 274 -0.96 -12.59 -2.90
N ILE A 275 -0.05 -11.60 -2.82
CA ILE A 275 1.32 -11.70 -3.35
C ILE A 275 2.35 -11.47 -2.25
N ASN A 276 3.32 -12.37 -2.07
CA ASN A 276 4.42 -12.25 -1.11
C ASN A 276 5.80 -12.44 -1.79
N PRO A 277 6.92 -12.17 -1.09
CA PRO A 277 8.25 -12.36 -1.65
C PRO A 277 8.80 -13.77 -1.39
N TRP A 278 8.11 -14.58 -0.58
CA TRP A 278 8.60 -15.89 -0.15
C TRP A 278 8.37 -16.93 -1.25
N ASN A 279 9.44 -17.36 -1.91
CA ASN A 279 9.36 -18.39 -2.94
C ASN A 279 8.96 -19.73 -2.29
N PRO A 280 7.76 -20.26 -2.55
CA PRO A 280 7.30 -21.47 -1.89
C PRO A 280 7.87 -22.76 -2.50
N PHE A 281 8.57 -22.65 -3.64
CA PHE A 281 9.17 -23.77 -4.36
C PHE A 281 10.70 -23.80 -4.27
N ASP A 282 11.28 -22.92 -3.47
CA ASP A 282 12.69 -22.92 -3.14
C ASP A 282 12.84 -23.26 -1.65
N PRO A 283 13.21 -24.51 -1.32
CA PRO A 283 13.36 -24.95 0.08
C PRO A 283 14.50 -24.21 0.79
N ASP A 284 15.45 -23.64 0.05
CA ASP A 284 16.61 -22.91 0.57
C ASP A 284 16.37 -21.39 0.61
N TYR A 285 15.14 -20.93 0.33
CA TYR A 285 14.80 -19.52 0.29
C TYR A 285 15.06 -18.82 1.62
N VAL A 286 15.83 -17.73 1.59
CA VAL A 286 16.05 -16.84 2.73
C VAL A 286 15.47 -15.45 2.39
N PRO A 287 14.54 -14.92 3.21
CA PRO A 287 14.05 -13.56 3.05
C PRO A 287 15.18 -12.54 3.11
N ASP A 288 15.27 -11.69 2.08
CA ASP A 288 16.29 -10.65 1.96
C ASP A 288 15.72 -9.43 1.20
N HIS A 289 15.30 -8.44 1.98
CA HIS A 289 14.77 -7.17 1.47
C HIS A 289 15.84 -6.36 0.71
N ARG A 290 17.12 -6.44 1.09
CA ARG A 290 18.21 -5.70 0.42
C ARG A 290 18.50 -6.29 -0.95
N ARG A 291 18.59 -7.63 -1.05
CA ARG A 291 18.70 -8.32 -2.34
C ARG A 291 17.53 -7.96 -3.25
N MET A 292 16.30 -7.99 -2.74
CA MET A 292 15.11 -7.62 -3.51
C MET A 292 15.18 -6.17 -3.99
N GLY A 293 15.51 -5.21 -3.10
CA GLY A 293 15.68 -3.80 -3.46
C GLY A 293 16.77 -3.55 -4.50
N ASN A 294 17.89 -4.26 -4.41
CA ASN A 294 18.99 -4.16 -5.38
C ASN A 294 18.60 -4.68 -6.77
N VAL A 295 17.94 -5.84 -6.86
CA VAL A 295 17.47 -6.38 -8.16
C VAL A 295 16.45 -5.45 -8.82
N LEU A 296 15.54 -4.87 -8.02
CA LEU A 296 14.59 -3.87 -8.53
C LEU A 296 15.31 -2.60 -9.01
N ALA A 297 16.31 -2.09 -8.26
CA ALA A 297 17.11 -0.93 -8.68
C ALA A 297 17.93 -1.18 -9.95
N GLU A 298 18.47 -2.39 -10.13
CA GLU A 298 19.12 -2.80 -11.37
C GLU A 298 18.15 -2.75 -12.56
N THR A 299 16.92 -3.24 -12.36
CA THR A 299 15.86 -3.19 -13.37
C THR A 299 15.48 -1.75 -13.68
N THR A 300 15.28 -0.90 -12.65
CA THR A 300 15.02 0.54 -12.79
C THR A 300 16.09 1.22 -13.64
N TYR A 301 17.36 0.94 -13.39
CA TYR A 301 18.46 1.54 -14.16
C TYR A 301 18.44 1.13 -15.63
N LYS A 302 18.18 -0.16 -15.92
CA LYS A 302 18.07 -0.65 -17.30
C LYS A 302 16.90 0.01 -18.02
N VAL A 303 15.75 0.15 -17.35
CA VAL A 303 14.58 0.85 -17.89
C VAL A 303 14.95 2.28 -18.25
N ILE A 304 15.47 3.06 -17.30
CA ILE A 304 15.84 4.48 -17.51
C ILE A 304 16.77 4.67 -18.70
N GLY A 305 17.74 3.76 -18.90
CA GLY A 305 18.68 3.80 -20.03
C GLY A 305 18.02 3.67 -21.41
N THR A 306 16.74 3.27 -21.47
CA THR A 306 15.98 3.10 -22.73
C THR A 306 14.87 4.13 -22.92
N LEU A 307 14.58 4.96 -21.93
CA LEU A 307 13.43 5.87 -21.96
C LEU A 307 13.75 7.16 -22.71
N SER A 308 12.83 7.57 -23.60
CA SER A 308 12.77 8.93 -24.12
C SER A 308 12.09 9.87 -23.13
N CYS A 309 12.31 11.18 -23.28
CA CYS A 309 11.52 12.18 -22.55
C CYS A 309 10.09 12.24 -23.08
N GLU A 310 9.12 12.40 -22.20
CA GLU A 310 7.76 12.73 -22.62
C GLU A 310 7.64 14.22 -22.88
N GLU A 311 6.86 14.56 -23.92
CA GLU A 311 6.55 15.94 -24.27
C GLU A 311 5.19 16.39 -23.71
N ASP A 312 4.29 15.43 -23.38
CA ASP A 312 3.01 15.72 -22.74
C ASP A 312 3.19 16.01 -21.25
N VAL A 313 2.67 17.17 -20.83
CA VAL A 313 2.76 17.76 -19.49
C VAL A 313 1.38 17.90 -18.84
N THR A 314 0.37 17.23 -19.39
CA THR A 314 -1.01 17.28 -18.89
C THR A 314 -1.09 16.68 -17.49
N LEU A 315 -1.58 17.46 -16.54
CA LEU A 315 -1.99 16.98 -15.22
C LEU A 315 -3.51 16.91 -15.16
N ASP A 316 -4.04 15.81 -14.64
CA ASP A 316 -5.44 15.73 -14.27
C ASP A 316 -5.66 14.76 -13.13
N TRP A 317 -6.81 14.84 -12.47
CA TRP A 317 -7.23 13.87 -11.48
C TRP A 317 -8.74 13.77 -11.46
N LYS A 318 -9.25 12.62 -11.02
CA LYS A 318 -10.64 12.45 -10.58
C LYS A 318 -10.70 11.50 -9.39
N VAL A 319 -11.72 11.69 -8.58
CA VAL A 319 -12.04 10.82 -7.44
C VAL A 319 -13.46 10.33 -7.57
N ARG A 320 -13.70 9.07 -7.18
CA ARG A 320 -15.04 8.49 -7.09
C ARG A 320 -15.17 7.68 -5.81
N HIS A 321 -16.29 7.87 -5.14
CA HIS A 321 -16.64 7.08 -3.96
C HIS A 321 -17.63 5.98 -4.35
N LEU A 322 -17.36 4.76 -3.90
CA LEU A 322 -18.23 3.61 -3.99
C LEU A 322 -18.73 3.22 -2.61
N LYS A 323 -19.97 2.71 -2.54
CA LYS A 323 -20.47 2.00 -1.36
C LYS A 323 -20.26 0.51 -1.55
N LEU A 324 -19.31 -0.06 -0.82
CA LEU A 324 -19.01 -1.49 -0.86
C LEU A 324 -19.78 -2.23 0.25
N PRO A 325 -20.55 -3.27 -0.07
CA PRO A 325 -21.38 -3.94 0.91
C PRO A 325 -20.55 -4.78 1.88
N ILE A 326 -20.91 -4.72 3.18
CA ILE A 326 -20.34 -5.55 4.23
C ILE A 326 -21.11 -6.88 4.32
N ARG A 327 -20.37 -7.99 4.46
CA ARG A 327 -20.94 -9.33 4.53
C ARG A 327 -21.70 -9.55 5.83
N ASP A 328 -22.68 -10.46 5.80
CA ASP A 328 -23.31 -10.97 7.00
C ASP A 328 -22.33 -11.88 7.77
N VAL A 329 -22.44 -11.86 9.09
CA VAL A 329 -21.81 -12.86 9.96
C VAL A 329 -22.82 -13.98 10.16
N GLU A 330 -22.40 -15.23 9.96
CA GLU A 330 -23.27 -16.39 10.19
C GLU A 330 -23.73 -16.43 11.66
N SER A 331 -25.03 -16.69 11.89
CA SER A 331 -25.65 -16.58 13.21
C SER A 331 -24.99 -17.50 14.26
N GLU A 332 -24.61 -18.71 13.87
CA GLU A 332 -23.91 -19.65 14.75
C GLU A 332 -22.53 -19.12 15.14
N LEU A 333 -21.77 -18.63 14.17
CA LEU A 333 -20.44 -18.05 14.39
C LEU A 333 -20.51 -16.81 15.28
N LEU A 334 -21.52 -15.96 15.08
CA LEU A 334 -21.75 -14.77 15.91
C LEU A 334 -22.10 -15.16 17.36
N THR A 335 -22.99 -16.13 17.54
CA THR A 335 -23.41 -16.61 18.87
C THR A 335 -22.23 -17.20 19.64
N GLN A 336 -21.41 -18.01 18.97
CA GLN A 336 -20.18 -18.57 19.55
C GLN A 336 -19.18 -17.46 19.93
N SER A 337 -19.01 -16.45 19.06
CA SER A 337 -18.11 -15.33 19.32
C SER A 337 -18.57 -14.49 20.51
N MET A 338 -19.87 -14.20 20.61
CA MET A 338 -20.45 -13.50 21.76
C MET A 338 -20.24 -14.28 23.05
N LYS A 339 -20.48 -15.60 23.04
CA LYS A 339 -20.25 -16.46 24.20
C LYS A 339 -18.80 -16.41 24.69
N ILE A 340 -17.83 -16.50 23.78
CA ILE A 340 -16.40 -16.39 24.12
C ILE A 340 -16.10 -15.05 24.80
N LEU A 341 -16.62 -13.95 24.26
CA LEU A 341 -16.39 -12.59 24.79
C LEU A 341 -17.16 -12.30 26.10
N GLU A 342 -18.25 -13.03 26.37
CA GLU A 342 -18.97 -12.98 27.65
C GLU A 342 -18.22 -13.74 28.74
N GLU A 343 -17.69 -14.91 28.43
CA GLU A 343 -16.88 -15.74 29.33
C GLU A 343 -15.49 -15.12 29.57
N GLN A 344 -14.94 -14.43 28.58
CA GLN A 344 -13.62 -13.77 28.60
C GLN A 344 -13.77 -12.29 28.24
N LYS A 345 -14.15 -11.47 29.22
CA LYS A 345 -14.38 -10.02 29.02
C LYS A 345 -13.12 -9.24 28.66
N GLU A 346 -11.96 -9.75 29.07
CA GLU A 346 -10.64 -9.23 28.73
C GLU A 346 -9.87 -10.25 27.88
N PRO A 347 -8.94 -9.80 27.03
CA PRO A 347 -8.11 -10.71 26.25
C PRO A 347 -7.28 -11.59 27.17
N GLY A 348 -7.45 -12.91 27.05
CA GLY A 348 -6.48 -13.88 27.58
C GLY A 348 -5.19 -13.87 26.75
N TRP A 349 -4.14 -14.51 27.25
CA TRP A 349 -2.86 -14.62 26.56
C TRP A 349 -2.59 -16.06 26.08
N SER A 350 -1.83 -16.19 25.01
CA SER A 350 -1.42 -17.49 24.47
C SER A 350 -0.35 -18.12 25.37
N GLU A 351 -0.56 -19.39 25.74
CA GLU A 351 0.43 -20.17 26.49
C GLU A 351 1.73 -20.39 25.69
N GLN A 352 1.64 -20.42 24.36
CA GLN A 352 2.78 -20.69 23.48
C GLN A 352 3.60 -19.42 23.16
N ASN A 353 2.95 -18.25 23.18
CA ASN A 353 3.59 -16.97 22.93
C ASN A 353 2.95 -15.92 23.86
N PRO A 354 3.57 -15.62 25.01
CA PRO A 354 3.03 -14.65 25.98
C PRO A 354 2.85 -13.23 25.41
N ALA A 355 3.51 -12.88 24.30
CA ALA A 355 3.29 -11.61 23.62
C ALA A 355 2.03 -11.61 22.75
N ARG A 356 1.34 -12.75 22.60
CA ARG A 356 0.17 -12.90 21.76
C ARG A 356 -1.09 -13.15 22.58
N VAL A 357 -2.16 -12.47 22.24
CA VAL A 357 -3.50 -12.70 22.79
C VAL A 357 -4.04 -14.07 22.35
N ASN A 358 -4.89 -14.65 23.19
CA ASN A 358 -5.61 -15.87 22.89
C ASN A 358 -6.31 -15.77 21.52
N TRP A 359 -6.02 -16.74 20.65
CA TRP A 359 -6.50 -16.69 19.27
C TRP A 359 -8.03 -16.77 19.15
N GLU A 360 -8.69 -17.54 20.01
CA GLU A 360 -10.15 -17.65 20.01
C GLU A 360 -10.79 -16.33 20.42
N TRP A 361 -10.23 -15.65 21.43
CA TRP A 361 -10.68 -14.31 21.82
C TRP A 361 -10.49 -13.30 20.69
N MET A 362 -9.30 -13.25 20.08
CA MET A 362 -8.99 -12.33 18.97
C MET A 362 -9.91 -12.54 17.77
N LYS A 363 -10.18 -13.81 17.44
CA LYS A 363 -11.12 -14.20 16.39
C LYS A 363 -12.54 -13.75 16.72
N ALA A 364 -13.01 -14.00 17.94
CA ALA A 364 -14.34 -13.60 18.38
C ALA A 364 -14.53 -12.07 18.36
N ALA A 365 -13.56 -11.32 18.88
CA ALA A 365 -13.54 -9.84 18.85
C ALA A 365 -13.60 -9.30 17.42
N SER A 366 -12.84 -9.90 16.50
CA SER A 366 -12.83 -9.50 15.09
C SER A 366 -14.14 -9.82 14.37
N ILE A 367 -14.75 -10.98 14.65
CA ILE A 367 -16.07 -11.36 14.10
C ILE A 367 -17.17 -10.42 14.61
N LEU A 368 -17.20 -10.15 15.91
CA LEU A 368 -18.16 -9.21 16.50
C LEU A 368 -17.96 -7.81 15.90
N SER A 369 -16.73 -7.39 15.66
CA SER A 369 -16.44 -6.11 14.98
C SER A 369 -17.04 -6.01 13.58
N VAL A 370 -17.08 -7.11 12.80
CA VAL A 370 -17.78 -7.12 11.49
C VAL A 370 -19.28 -6.89 11.67
N HIS A 371 -19.88 -7.57 12.66
CA HIS A 371 -21.30 -7.42 12.96
C HIS A 371 -21.64 -5.98 13.42
N LEU A 372 -20.87 -5.43 14.36
CA LEU A 372 -21.04 -4.07 14.86
C LEU A 372 -20.91 -3.03 13.74
N ARG A 373 -19.86 -3.17 12.90
CA ARG A 373 -19.66 -2.29 11.75
C ARG A 373 -20.88 -2.28 10.83
N LYS A 374 -21.45 -3.46 10.53
CA LYS A 374 -22.63 -3.60 9.67
C LYS A 374 -23.90 -3.00 10.27
N GLN A 375 -24.09 -3.14 11.59
CA GLN A 375 -25.21 -2.51 12.30
C GLN A 375 -25.11 -0.99 12.29
N ARG A 376 -23.90 -0.45 12.47
CA ARG A 376 -23.63 0.99 12.45
C ARG A 376 -23.82 1.57 11.05
N GLU A 377 -23.19 0.95 10.05
CA GLU A 377 -23.40 1.30 8.65
C GLU A 377 -23.09 0.08 7.75
N PRO A 378 -24.06 -0.40 6.95
CA PRO A 378 -23.97 -1.69 6.24
C PRO A 378 -23.07 -1.68 5.01
N GLU A 379 -22.62 -0.50 4.60
CA GLU A 379 -21.74 -0.28 3.47
C GLU A 379 -20.47 0.46 3.91
N LEU A 380 -19.39 0.28 3.17
CA LEU A 380 -18.12 0.95 3.39
C LEU A 380 -17.89 1.96 2.27
N ASP A 381 -17.55 3.20 2.62
CA ASP A 381 -17.13 4.18 1.64
C ASP A 381 -15.73 3.83 1.10
N TYR A 382 -15.59 3.77 -0.22
CA TYR A 382 -14.38 3.35 -0.90
C TYR A 382 -13.98 4.39 -1.95
N GLU A 383 -12.93 5.15 -1.66
CA GLU A 383 -12.39 6.20 -2.53
C GLU A 383 -11.47 5.60 -3.59
N ILE A 384 -11.83 5.72 -4.87
CA ILE A 384 -10.94 5.45 -6.01
C ILE A 384 -10.40 6.78 -6.49
N GLN A 385 -9.08 6.92 -6.54
CA GLN A 385 -8.43 8.07 -7.15
C GLN A 385 -7.78 7.68 -8.47
N VAL A 386 -7.91 8.51 -9.50
CA VAL A 386 -7.18 8.39 -10.76
C VAL A 386 -6.46 9.70 -11.01
N PHE A 387 -5.16 9.63 -11.26
CA PHE A 387 -4.29 10.75 -11.62
C PHE A 387 -3.71 10.54 -13.01
N ARG A 388 -3.66 11.61 -13.80
CA ARG A 388 -3.00 11.68 -15.09
C ARG A 388 -1.75 12.54 -14.98
N VAL A 389 -0.63 12.00 -15.45
CA VAL A 389 0.64 12.74 -15.63
C VAL A 389 1.15 12.44 -17.05
N GLY A 390 0.94 13.39 -17.96
CA GLY A 390 1.11 13.20 -19.39
C GLY A 390 0.20 12.07 -19.88
N LYS A 391 0.80 11.03 -20.49
CA LYS A 391 0.09 9.80 -20.87
C LYS A 391 -0.03 8.77 -19.74
N THR A 392 0.61 8.96 -18.59
CA THR A 392 0.62 7.92 -17.55
C THR A 392 -0.57 8.06 -16.61
N ALA A 393 -1.19 6.95 -16.25
CA ALA A 393 -2.20 6.90 -15.21
C ALA A 393 -1.64 6.33 -13.90
N PHE A 394 -2.06 6.91 -12.77
CA PHE A 394 -1.87 6.35 -11.44
C PHE A 394 -3.23 6.15 -10.79
N VAL A 395 -3.51 4.96 -10.28
CA VAL A 395 -4.80 4.62 -9.64
C VAL A 395 -4.55 4.28 -8.17
N GLY A 396 -5.19 5.00 -7.25
CA GLY A 396 -5.17 4.70 -5.83
C GLY A 396 -6.37 3.84 -5.43
N LEU A 397 -6.09 2.70 -4.79
CA LEU A 397 -7.07 1.74 -4.29
C LEU A 397 -6.87 1.49 -2.78
N PRO A 398 -7.84 1.84 -1.91
CA PRO A 398 -7.84 1.49 -0.49
C PRO A 398 -7.76 -0.02 -0.22
N GLY A 399 -7.17 -0.38 0.93
CA GLY A 399 -7.05 -1.77 1.42
C GLY A 399 -6.07 -2.65 0.65
N GLU A 400 -6.34 -3.95 0.64
CA GLU A 400 -5.48 -4.99 0.06
C GLU A 400 -6.21 -5.79 -1.04
N PRO A 401 -6.49 -5.19 -2.21
CA PRO A 401 -7.06 -5.93 -3.32
C PRO A 401 -6.11 -7.03 -3.82
N PHE A 402 -6.70 -8.08 -4.40
CA PHE A 402 -5.92 -9.11 -5.10
C PHE A 402 -5.37 -8.59 -6.43
N VAL A 403 -4.22 -9.13 -6.85
CA VAL A 403 -3.48 -8.69 -8.05
C VAL A 403 -4.30 -8.82 -9.33
N GLU A 404 -5.26 -9.75 -9.36
CA GLU A 404 -6.22 -9.96 -10.44
C GLU A 404 -6.95 -8.66 -10.79
N GLY A 405 -7.39 -7.91 -9.78
CA GLY A 405 -8.09 -6.65 -9.99
C GLY A 405 -7.18 -5.58 -10.60
N GLN A 406 -5.94 -5.49 -10.14
CA GLN A 406 -4.93 -4.60 -10.72
C GLN A 406 -4.69 -4.91 -12.20
N LEU A 407 -4.48 -6.18 -12.54
CA LEU A 407 -4.23 -6.59 -13.93
C LEU A 407 -5.45 -6.33 -14.82
N GLN A 408 -6.67 -6.56 -14.32
CA GLN A 408 -7.89 -6.21 -15.06
C GLN A 408 -7.96 -4.70 -15.36
N ILE A 409 -7.61 -3.85 -14.39
CA ILE A 409 -7.55 -2.39 -14.59
C ILE A 409 -6.49 -2.03 -15.64
N LYS A 410 -5.28 -2.61 -15.54
CA LYS A 410 -4.20 -2.36 -16.51
C LYS A 410 -4.58 -2.76 -17.94
N MET A 411 -5.15 -3.96 -18.11
CA MET A 411 -5.57 -4.48 -19.43
C MET A 411 -6.68 -3.66 -20.07
N ALA A 412 -7.58 -3.07 -19.27
CA ALA A 412 -8.69 -2.26 -19.74
C ALA A 412 -8.38 -0.75 -19.77
N SER A 413 -7.16 -0.34 -19.43
CA SER A 413 -6.81 1.09 -19.32
C SER A 413 -6.75 1.75 -20.70
N PRO A 414 -7.27 2.99 -20.85
CA PRO A 414 -7.17 3.75 -22.10
C PRO A 414 -5.75 4.26 -22.40
N THR A 415 -4.80 4.03 -21.49
CA THR A 415 -3.44 4.54 -21.62
C THR A 415 -2.38 3.59 -21.07
N TYR A 416 -1.14 3.81 -21.47
CA TYR A 416 0.03 3.09 -20.99
C TYR A 416 1.23 4.03 -20.78
N PRO A 417 1.95 3.91 -19.65
CA PRO A 417 1.71 2.98 -18.53
C PRO A 417 0.52 3.36 -17.62
N THR A 418 -0.01 2.36 -16.91
CA THR A 418 -1.02 2.53 -15.86
C THR A 418 -0.54 1.82 -14.60
N TYR A 419 -0.22 2.58 -13.55
CA TYR A 419 0.30 2.06 -12.28
C TYR A 419 -0.76 2.12 -11.19
N ILE A 420 -0.85 1.09 -10.36
CA ILE A 420 -1.86 0.98 -9.31
C ILE A 420 -1.14 1.02 -7.96
N ALA A 421 -1.57 1.90 -7.06
CA ALA A 421 -1.13 1.93 -5.68
C ALA A 421 -2.26 1.38 -4.80
N HIS A 422 -1.99 0.30 -4.07
CA HIS A 422 -2.93 -0.20 -3.06
C HIS A 422 -2.73 0.50 -1.71
N CYS A 423 -3.51 0.18 -0.69
CA CYS A 423 -3.42 0.78 0.65
C CYS A 423 -3.34 2.33 0.63
N THR A 424 -4.10 2.96 -0.28
CA THR A 424 -4.20 4.42 -0.38
C THR A 424 -5.39 4.96 0.39
N SER A 425 -5.24 6.12 1.01
CA SER A 425 -6.28 6.93 1.69
C SER A 425 -6.98 6.28 2.89
N HIS A 426 -7.22 4.97 2.88
CA HIS A 426 -7.97 4.24 3.89
C HIS A 426 -7.57 2.76 3.82
N TYR A 427 -7.38 2.13 4.97
CA TYR A 427 -7.31 0.68 5.06
C TYR A 427 -8.70 0.04 5.22
N VAL A 428 -9.14 -0.71 4.20
CA VAL A 428 -10.44 -1.39 4.22
C VAL A 428 -10.36 -2.90 4.45
N GLY A 429 -9.15 -3.45 4.59
CA GLY A 429 -8.90 -4.89 4.63
C GLY A 429 -8.71 -5.50 3.22
N TYR A 430 -8.70 -6.82 3.17
CA TYR A 430 -8.59 -7.61 1.95
C TYR A 430 -9.81 -7.48 1.04
N ILE A 431 -9.53 -7.43 -0.26
CA ILE A 431 -10.55 -7.44 -1.32
C ILE A 431 -10.23 -8.59 -2.29
N PRO A 432 -10.54 -9.83 -1.88
CA PRO A 432 -10.24 -11.02 -2.68
C PRO A 432 -11.14 -11.13 -3.91
N THR A 433 -10.74 -11.97 -4.86
CA THR A 433 -11.63 -12.40 -5.95
C THR A 433 -12.80 -13.24 -5.40
N ARG A 434 -13.95 -13.22 -6.07
CA ARG A 434 -15.09 -14.06 -5.70
C ARG A 434 -14.73 -15.55 -5.66
N ASP A 435 -13.87 -15.99 -6.57
CA ASP A 435 -13.47 -17.40 -6.71
C ASP A 435 -12.52 -17.88 -5.59
N ALA A 436 -11.94 -16.97 -4.81
CA ALA A 436 -11.08 -17.32 -3.67
C ALA A 436 -11.89 -17.82 -2.46
N PHE A 437 -13.16 -17.41 -2.32
CA PHE A 437 -13.97 -17.69 -1.13
C PHE A 437 -14.20 -19.19 -0.86
N PRO A 438 -14.56 -20.03 -1.84
CA PRO A 438 -14.83 -21.45 -1.58
C PRO A 438 -13.63 -22.23 -1.02
N ARG A 439 -12.40 -21.78 -1.28
CA ARG A 439 -11.17 -22.45 -0.81
C ARG A 439 -10.70 -21.99 0.57
N GLY A 440 -11.27 -20.92 1.11
CA GLY A 440 -10.86 -20.36 2.40
C GLY A 440 -9.52 -19.61 2.35
N GLY A 441 -8.93 -19.40 3.53
CA GLY A 441 -7.68 -18.67 3.71
C GLY A 441 -7.85 -17.35 4.47
N HIS A 442 -6.73 -16.80 4.93
CA HIS A 442 -6.67 -15.62 5.79
C HIS A 442 -7.40 -14.40 5.19
N GLU A 443 -7.32 -14.23 3.87
CA GLU A 443 -7.88 -13.08 3.16
C GLU A 443 -9.39 -13.16 2.94
N VAL A 444 -10.00 -14.35 3.08
CA VAL A 444 -11.42 -14.57 2.80
C VAL A 444 -12.25 -14.97 4.02
N GLU A 445 -11.63 -15.53 5.07
CA GLU A 445 -12.34 -15.87 6.31
C GLU A 445 -12.91 -14.62 6.99
N THR A 446 -14.17 -14.69 7.44
CA THR A 446 -14.87 -13.54 8.04
C THR A 446 -14.12 -13.02 9.26
N ARG A 447 -13.49 -11.86 9.08
CA ARG A 447 -12.72 -11.08 10.07
C ARG A 447 -12.88 -9.61 9.73
N PHE A 448 -12.52 -8.73 10.65
CA PHE A 448 -12.62 -7.29 10.41
C PHE A 448 -11.73 -6.79 9.25
N TRP A 449 -10.57 -7.44 9.04
CA TRP A 449 -9.72 -7.25 7.86
C TRP A 449 -10.22 -7.96 6.60
N ALA A 450 -11.31 -8.73 6.65
CA ALA A 450 -11.89 -9.45 5.52
C ALA A 450 -13.42 -9.38 5.60
N LYS A 451 -13.95 -8.16 5.61
CA LYS A 451 -15.36 -7.84 5.93
C LYS A 451 -16.26 -7.58 4.72
N LEU A 452 -15.70 -7.37 3.53
CA LEU A 452 -16.46 -7.03 2.33
C LEU A 452 -17.11 -8.26 1.69
N LYS A 453 -18.22 -8.08 0.96
CA LYS A 453 -18.83 -9.18 0.19
C LYS A 453 -17.96 -9.64 -0.99
N PRO A 454 -18.16 -10.86 -1.52
CA PRO A 454 -17.36 -11.41 -2.62
C PRO A 454 -17.33 -10.59 -3.91
N GLU A 455 -18.38 -9.81 -4.19
CA GLU A 455 -18.45 -8.93 -5.36
C GLU A 455 -17.60 -7.65 -5.26
N ALA A 456 -17.08 -7.30 -4.08
CA ALA A 456 -16.43 -6.01 -3.84
C ALA A 456 -15.28 -5.70 -4.82
N LEU A 457 -14.39 -6.65 -5.10
CA LEU A 457 -13.29 -6.45 -6.04
C LEU A 457 -13.79 -6.09 -7.44
N SER A 458 -14.83 -6.79 -7.91
CA SER A 458 -15.40 -6.55 -9.25
C SER A 458 -16.07 -5.17 -9.36
N MET A 459 -16.69 -4.69 -8.27
CA MET A 459 -17.25 -3.34 -8.20
C MET A 459 -16.14 -2.29 -8.30
N VAL A 460 -15.06 -2.46 -7.53
CA VAL A 460 -13.90 -1.57 -7.55
C VAL A 460 -13.25 -1.52 -8.93
N VAL A 461 -12.98 -2.68 -9.54
CA VAL A 461 -12.35 -2.77 -10.87
C VAL A 461 -13.21 -2.09 -11.94
N SER A 462 -14.51 -2.41 -11.98
CA SER A 462 -15.44 -1.82 -12.94
C SER A 462 -15.43 -0.29 -12.83
N GLU A 463 -15.43 0.24 -11.62
CA GLU A 463 -15.50 1.67 -11.42
C GLU A 463 -14.18 2.39 -11.69
N ALA A 464 -13.05 1.78 -11.32
CA ALA A 464 -11.72 2.29 -11.65
C ALA A 464 -11.53 2.42 -13.18
N ILE A 465 -11.99 1.43 -13.95
CA ILE A 465 -11.95 1.47 -15.42
C ILE A 465 -12.80 2.61 -15.98
N LYS A 466 -14.02 2.82 -15.46
CA LYS A 466 -14.87 3.95 -15.88
C LYS A 466 -14.19 5.29 -15.58
N LEU A 467 -13.63 5.43 -14.37
CA LEU A 467 -12.97 6.65 -13.94
C LEU A 467 -11.71 6.95 -14.77
N LEU A 468 -10.91 5.93 -15.10
CA LEU A 468 -9.79 6.03 -16.03
C LEU A 468 -10.23 6.58 -17.38
N ASN A 469 -11.26 5.98 -17.99
CA ASN A 469 -11.81 6.46 -19.25
C ASN A 469 -12.31 7.90 -19.16
N GLU A 470 -12.84 8.33 -18.01
CA GLU A 470 -13.29 9.71 -17.83
C GLU A 470 -12.18 10.74 -17.63
N VAL A 471 -10.99 10.34 -17.17
CA VAL A 471 -9.82 11.22 -17.02
C VAL A 471 -9.04 11.34 -18.33
N PHE A 472 -9.09 10.30 -19.17
CA PHE A 472 -8.39 10.24 -20.45
C PHE A 472 -9.32 10.41 -21.67
N LYS A 473 -10.55 10.91 -21.46
CA LYS A 473 -11.42 11.38 -22.54
C LYS A 473 -10.93 12.74 -23.02
N ASP A 474 -10.70 12.86 -24.33
CA ASP A 474 -10.39 14.11 -25.01
C ASP A 474 -11.55 15.10 -24.99
#